data_AF-A0A1I3JPB5-F1
#
_entry.id   AF-A0A1I3JPB5-F1
#
_cell.length_a   1.000
_cell.length_b   1.000
_cell.length_c   1.000
_cell.angle_alpha   90.00
_cell.angle_beta   90.00
_cell.angle_gamma   90.00
#
_symmetry.space_group_name_H-M   'P 1'
#
loop_
_entity.id
_entity.type
_entity.pdbx_description
1 polymer ?
#
loop_
_entity_poly.entity_id
_entity_poly.type
_entity_poly.pdbx_seq_one_letter_code
_entity_poly.pdbx_strand_id
1 'polypeptide(L)'
;MMRKWLLLFVVGFLWWNTAADAQIKRPLVFIPGILGTRLCDEQNNLVWGGLGSLSNFGQIDLLADQPKNLHHCGLIETIVSLGPFWQADVYAPLLTHLRTIGYQEGTSLIIFDYDWRRSNETTADDLAAFLTNHKDLQNRDFDILAHSMGGLVARLLVTRHPEMASSIKRIITMGTPFQGSGRALEVVAKGWGPIPNFLAGRMKTIRRTALSFPSLYELFPSYKFGRDCCRSGSLGQAKTSNFDIFDFSLWEKNGWAAEIYDTAQGREYLRVNLTRARSIRAEIEDGASVSRPELHFVGTKRDTPFYVYVNPNSPSLDHWEFAFGPGDGVVPAWSAADAFSDSLAGSRPAFPAHATIFTDENLQESLKLELTESPAPRKKNEAIIQTSEGGKALNGVAVDVDRYFVGESGDTVNLRVTLRLGERLDRAIVSLTAIQADAGMPEIPLLDVTSDGQRDADTFVAEGTLKITGQPSVKRIDVDIPGVGIQSSYVEIVQ
;
A
#
# COMPACT_ATOMS: atom_id res chain seq x y z
N MET A 1 57.01 -32.34 -33.15
CA MET A 1 56.60 -31.38 -32.10
C MET A 1 55.72 -30.33 -32.76
N MET A 2 54.41 -30.34 -32.49
CA MET A 2 53.44 -29.22 -32.55
C MET A 2 52.03 -29.79 -32.73
N ARG A 3 51.32 -29.85 -31.60
CA ARG A 3 49.91 -30.23 -31.46
C ARG A 3 49.02 -29.14 -32.05
N LYS A 4 48.11 -29.52 -32.96
CA LYS A 4 46.95 -28.71 -33.35
C LYS A 4 45.92 -28.77 -32.22
N TRP A 5 45.59 -27.62 -31.64
CA TRP A 5 44.44 -27.47 -30.75
C TRP A 5 43.18 -27.24 -31.61
N LEU A 6 42.21 -28.14 -31.47
CA LEU A 6 40.88 -28.02 -32.03
C LEU A 6 40.00 -27.37 -30.95
N LEU A 7 39.63 -26.10 -31.12
CA LEU A 7 38.63 -25.43 -30.28
C LEU A 7 37.24 -25.77 -30.83
N LEU A 8 36.53 -26.65 -30.13
CA LEU A 8 35.12 -26.93 -30.31
C LEU A 8 34.31 -25.71 -29.84
N PHE A 9 33.66 -25.02 -30.77
CA PHE A 9 32.60 -24.05 -30.47
C PHE A 9 31.36 -24.82 -29.98
N VAL A 10 31.12 -24.82 -28.68
CA VAL A 10 29.83 -25.21 -28.11
C VAL A 10 28.90 -24.01 -28.28
N VAL A 11 28.03 -24.07 -29.30
CA VAL A 11 26.89 -23.17 -29.43
C VAL A 11 25.86 -23.62 -28.40
N GLY A 12 25.93 -23.04 -27.21
CA GLY A 12 24.86 -23.14 -26.22
C GLY A 12 23.65 -22.34 -26.71
N PHE A 13 22.63 -23.03 -27.21
CA PHE A 13 21.29 -22.47 -27.34
C PHE A 13 20.77 -22.19 -25.92
N LEU A 14 20.99 -20.98 -25.41
CA LEU A 14 20.25 -20.44 -24.29
C LEU A 14 18.80 -20.27 -24.77
N TRP A 15 17.97 -21.28 -24.56
CA TRP A 15 16.54 -21.10 -24.54
C TRP A 15 16.25 -20.16 -23.37
N TRP A 16 16.04 -18.87 -23.67
CA TRP A 16 15.29 -18.02 -22.77
C TRP A 16 13.92 -18.68 -22.60
N ASN A 17 13.74 -19.40 -21.50
CA ASN A 17 12.42 -19.54 -20.92
C ASN A 17 12.00 -18.11 -20.57
N THR A 18 11.28 -17.46 -21.48
CA THR A 18 10.42 -16.36 -21.10
C THR A 18 9.46 -16.98 -20.08
N ALA A 19 9.74 -16.79 -18.79
CA ALA A 19 8.68 -16.80 -17.79
C ALA A 19 7.52 -16.04 -18.43
N ALA A 20 6.32 -16.62 -18.41
CA ALA A 20 5.16 -15.95 -18.96
C ALA A 20 5.03 -14.60 -18.24
N ASP A 21 5.50 -13.51 -18.87
CA ASP A 21 5.41 -12.17 -18.31
C ASP A 21 3.92 -11.93 -18.08
N ALA A 22 3.56 -11.72 -16.81
CA ALA A 22 2.19 -11.42 -16.45
C ALA A 22 1.79 -10.15 -17.19
N GLN A 23 0.80 -10.25 -18.08
CA GLN A 23 0.40 -9.13 -18.90
C GLN A 23 -0.42 -8.17 -18.03
N ILE A 24 -0.06 -6.88 -18.00
CA ILE A 24 -0.87 -5.88 -17.28
C ILE A 24 -2.29 -5.83 -17.87
N LYS A 25 -3.31 -5.76 -17.01
CA LYS A 25 -4.71 -5.74 -17.45
C LYS A 25 -5.06 -4.43 -18.15
N ARG A 26 -4.69 -3.30 -17.54
CA ARG A 26 -5.08 -1.93 -17.92
C ARG A 26 -4.02 -0.94 -17.45
N PRO A 27 -4.00 0.30 -17.97
CA PRO A 27 -3.27 1.39 -17.33
C PRO A 27 -3.73 1.58 -15.88
N LEU A 28 -2.80 2.01 -15.03
CA LEU A 28 -3.01 2.27 -13.62
C LEU A 28 -2.74 3.75 -13.33
N VAL A 29 -3.70 4.43 -12.74
CA VAL A 29 -3.54 5.79 -12.23
C VAL A 29 -3.20 5.72 -10.75
N PHE A 30 -2.03 6.22 -10.37
CA PHE A 30 -1.60 6.30 -8.98
C PHE A 30 -1.85 7.70 -8.40
N ILE A 31 -2.52 7.75 -7.25
CA ILE A 31 -2.85 9.00 -6.54
C ILE A 31 -2.23 8.96 -5.13
N PRO A 32 -1.23 9.82 -4.83
CA PRO A 32 -0.57 9.84 -3.53
C PRO A 32 -1.42 10.49 -2.44
N GLY A 33 -1.00 10.30 -1.19
CA GLY A 33 -1.58 10.93 -0.01
C GLY A 33 -1.11 12.35 0.26
N ILE A 34 -1.64 12.95 1.32
CA ILE A 34 -1.19 14.23 1.85
C ILE A 34 0.32 14.20 2.12
N LEU A 35 1.02 15.29 1.82
CA LEU A 35 2.48 15.39 1.91
C LEU A 35 3.26 14.50 0.93
N GLY A 36 2.60 13.73 0.07
CA GLY A 36 3.22 12.71 -0.80
C GLY A 36 3.86 13.23 -2.09
N THR A 37 3.67 14.50 -2.39
CA THR A 37 4.17 15.17 -3.62
C THR A 37 5.12 16.29 -3.25
N ARG A 38 6.18 16.47 -4.05
CA ARG A 38 7.13 17.58 -3.91
C ARG A 38 6.45 18.90 -4.25
N LEU A 39 6.80 19.97 -3.53
CA LEU A 39 6.38 21.33 -3.87
C LEU A 39 7.61 22.16 -4.22
N CYS A 40 7.56 22.85 -5.35
CA CYS A 40 8.61 23.72 -5.83
C CYS A 40 8.10 25.16 -5.98
N ASP A 41 8.99 26.13 -5.86
CA ASP A 41 8.68 27.52 -6.21
C ASP A 41 8.69 27.75 -7.73
N GLU A 42 8.33 28.96 -8.17
CA GLU A 42 8.30 29.36 -9.58
C GLU A 42 9.64 29.20 -10.31
N GLN A 43 10.76 29.17 -9.57
CA GLN A 43 12.10 28.92 -10.11
C GLN A 43 12.46 27.42 -10.11
N ASN A 44 11.51 26.55 -9.79
CA ASN A 44 11.66 25.10 -9.61
C ASN A 44 12.62 24.70 -8.47
N ASN A 45 12.83 25.56 -7.47
CA ASN A 45 13.56 25.17 -6.27
C ASN A 45 12.66 24.34 -5.35
N LEU A 46 13.19 23.23 -4.84
CA LEU A 46 12.47 22.33 -3.95
C LEU A 46 12.22 22.98 -2.57
N VAL A 47 10.94 23.15 -2.22
CA VAL A 47 10.51 23.67 -0.90
C VAL A 47 10.05 22.52 0.02
N TRP A 48 9.32 21.54 -0.53
CA TRP A 48 8.83 20.36 0.20
C TRP A 48 9.18 19.07 -0.55
N GLY A 49 9.47 17.99 0.19
CA GLY A 49 9.76 16.66 -0.35
C GLY A 49 11.25 16.34 -0.49
N GLY A 50 12.09 17.03 0.27
CA GLY A 50 13.53 16.77 0.42
C GLY A 50 14.03 17.00 1.85
N LEU A 51 15.36 17.05 2.03
CA LEU A 51 16.03 17.20 3.33
C LEU A 51 15.58 18.44 4.14
N GLY A 52 15.25 19.54 3.46
CA GLY A 52 14.86 20.82 4.08
C GLY A 52 13.37 20.93 4.43
N SER A 53 12.56 19.89 4.21
CA SER A 53 11.09 20.00 4.27
C SER A 53 10.58 20.50 5.63
N LEU A 54 11.13 19.99 6.74
CA LEU A 54 10.73 20.43 8.08
C LEU A 54 11.15 21.88 8.32
N SER A 55 12.41 22.25 8.07
CA SER A 55 12.86 23.65 8.22
C SER A 55 12.10 24.63 7.32
N ASN A 56 11.59 24.16 6.18
CA ASN A 56 10.81 24.95 5.24
C ASN A 56 9.29 24.88 5.50
N PHE A 57 8.82 24.20 6.55
CA PHE A 57 7.38 23.98 6.76
C PHE A 57 6.60 25.29 6.89
N GLY A 58 7.18 26.34 7.46
CA GLY A 58 6.55 27.67 7.47
C GLY A 58 6.37 28.30 6.08
N GLN A 59 7.17 27.91 5.08
CA GLN A 59 7.17 28.52 3.75
C GLN A 59 6.05 28.03 2.84
N ILE A 60 5.38 26.94 3.23
CA ILE A 60 4.26 26.36 2.47
C ILE A 60 2.90 26.84 2.99
N ASP A 61 2.88 27.76 3.96
CA ASP A 61 1.67 28.40 4.53
C ASP A 61 0.90 29.17 3.45
N LEU A 62 -0.35 28.76 3.21
CA LEU A 62 -1.25 29.38 2.23
C LEU A 62 -1.79 30.75 2.69
N LEU A 63 -1.68 31.06 3.99
CA LEU A 63 -2.15 32.29 4.62
C LEU A 63 -1.00 33.16 5.14
N ALA A 64 0.23 32.95 4.66
CA ALA A 64 1.33 33.88 4.93
C ALA A 64 1.02 35.26 4.35
N ASP A 65 1.59 36.32 4.94
CA ASP A 65 1.38 37.70 4.45
C ASP A 65 1.83 37.86 2.98
N GLN A 66 2.85 37.09 2.59
CA GLN A 66 3.32 36.93 1.22
C GLN A 66 3.45 35.43 0.94
N PRO A 67 2.36 34.75 0.54
CA PRO A 67 2.39 33.32 0.30
C PRO A 67 3.26 33.02 -0.92
N LYS A 68 4.10 31.98 -0.82
CA LYS A 68 4.85 31.51 -1.99
C LYS A 68 3.89 30.87 -2.99
N ASN A 69 4.03 31.26 -4.25
CA ASN A 69 3.40 30.53 -5.34
C ASN A 69 4.17 29.23 -5.55
N LEU A 70 3.59 28.11 -5.08
CA LEU A 70 4.20 26.80 -5.20
C LEU A 70 3.35 25.90 -6.08
N HIS A 71 4.00 25.08 -6.89
CA HIS A 71 3.37 24.04 -7.69
C HIS A 71 3.94 22.67 -7.33
N HIS A 72 3.18 21.62 -7.64
CA HIS A 72 3.68 20.26 -7.52
C HIS A 72 4.78 20.01 -8.57
N CYS A 73 5.82 19.28 -8.19
CA CYS A 73 6.98 19.01 -9.05
C CYS A 73 7.46 17.56 -8.94
N GLY A 74 6.51 16.62 -8.89
CA GLY A 74 6.76 15.18 -8.91
C GLY A 74 6.54 14.48 -7.58
N LEU A 75 6.42 13.16 -7.66
CA LEU A 75 6.19 12.27 -6.52
C LEU A 75 7.41 12.19 -5.59
N ILE A 76 7.15 12.01 -4.30
CA ILE A 76 8.20 11.72 -3.32
C ILE A 76 8.46 10.21 -3.27
N GLU A 77 9.54 9.76 -3.87
CA GLU A 77 9.94 8.34 -3.81
C GLU A 77 10.64 7.99 -2.48
N THR A 78 11.52 8.86 -2.00
CA THR A 78 12.30 8.67 -0.77
C THR A 78 12.43 10.00 -0.03
N ILE A 79 12.23 10.00 1.29
CA ILE A 79 12.56 11.14 2.17
C ILE A 79 13.75 10.76 3.04
N VAL A 80 14.77 11.61 3.05
CA VAL A 80 15.87 11.53 4.01
C VAL A 80 15.46 12.39 5.21
N SER A 81 14.73 11.82 6.17
CA SER A 81 14.01 12.62 7.17
C SER A 81 14.91 13.14 8.29
N LEU A 82 16.04 12.47 8.61
CA LEU A 82 16.89 12.86 9.75
C LEU A 82 18.38 12.51 9.52
N GLY A 83 19.01 13.17 8.54
CA GLY A 83 20.45 13.00 8.26
C GLY A 83 20.80 11.72 7.49
N PRO A 84 22.10 11.48 7.20
CA PRO A 84 22.56 10.48 6.22
C PRO A 84 22.27 9.01 6.60
N PHE A 85 21.73 8.73 7.78
CA PHE A 85 21.44 7.38 8.29
C PHE A 85 19.95 7.03 8.35
N TRP A 86 19.05 7.98 8.03
CA TRP A 86 17.60 7.80 8.13
C TRP A 86 16.92 8.16 6.81
N GLN A 87 16.96 7.23 5.86
CA GLN A 87 16.17 7.25 4.63
C GLN A 87 14.90 6.42 4.86
N ALA A 88 13.74 7.04 4.66
CA ALA A 88 12.47 6.32 4.58
C ALA A 88 12.02 6.37 3.13
N ASP A 89 12.00 5.21 2.49
CA ASP A 89 11.39 5.04 1.19
C ASP A 89 9.89 5.25 1.35
N VAL A 90 9.40 6.33 0.74
CA VAL A 90 7.98 6.63 0.66
C VAL A 90 7.47 5.84 -0.55
N TYR A 91 7.23 6.41 -1.72
CA TYR A 91 6.62 5.59 -2.79
C TYR A 91 7.58 4.66 -3.55
N ALA A 92 8.90 4.71 -3.31
CA ALA A 92 9.87 3.88 -4.03
C ALA A 92 9.57 2.37 -4.02
N PRO A 93 9.14 1.73 -2.89
CA PRO A 93 8.89 0.28 -2.87
C PRO A 93 7.64 -0.07 -3.67
N LEU A 94 6.61 0.78 -3.63
CA LEU A 94 5.41 0.62 -4.45
C LEU A 94 5.75 0.70 -5.94
N LEU A 95 6.46 1.74 -6.36
CA LEU A 95 6.84 1.92 -7.76
C LEU A 95 7.73 0.77 -8.24
N THR A 96 8.66 0.32 -7.40
CA THR A 96 9.52 -0.83 -7.70
C THR A 96 8.67 -2.07 -7.94
N HIS A 97 7.71 -2.37 -7.06
CA HIS A 97 6.80 -3.51 -7.23
C HIS A 97 5.93 -3.39 -8.48
N LEU A 98 5.36 -2.21 -8.76
CA LEU A 98 4.57 -2.00 -9.97
C LEU A 98 5.42 -2.24 -11.24
N ARG A 99 6.67 -1.77 -11.24
CA ARG A 99 7.63 -2.04 -12.34
C ARG A 99 7.94 -3.53 -12.47
N THR A 100 8.12 -4.27 -11.38
CA THR A 100 8.40 -5.72 -11.44
C THR A 100 7.23 -6.53 -12.00
N ILE A 101 5.99 -6.07 -11.83
CA ILE A 101 4.79 -6.72 -12.38
C ILE A 101 4.40 -6.16 -13.77
N GLY A 102 5.27 -5.39 -14.42
CA GLY A 102 5.15 -5.00 -15.83
C GLY A 102 4.63 -3.59 -16.10
N TYR A 103 4.42 -2.75 -15.08
CA TYR A 103 4.03 -1.35 -15.29
C TYR A 103 5.22 -0.46 -15.66
N GLN A 104 4.97 0.55 -16.48
CA GLN A 104 5.95 1.52 -16.96
C GLN A 104 5.42 2.93 -16.76
N GLU A 105 6.19 3.76 -16.06
CA GLU A 105 5.80 5.14 -15.79
C GLU A 105 5.63 5.96 -17.07
N GLY A 106 4.62 6.83 -17.07
CA GLY A 106 4.28 7.69 -18.20
C GLY A 106 3.63 6.98 -19.39
N THR A 107 3.36 5.67 -19.29
CA THR A 107 2.65 4.91 -20.33
C THR A 107 1.54 4.05 -19.74
N SER A 108 1.88 3.05 -18.92
CA SER A 108 0.91 2.18 -18.24
C SER A 108 0.75 2.49 -16.76
N LEU A 109 1.72 3.16 -16.13
CA LEU A 109 1.61 3.74 -14.80
C LEU A 109 1.60 5.26 -14.91
N ILE A 110 0.48 5.86 -14.53
CA ILE A 110 0.25 7.30 -14.65
C ILE A 110 0.16 7.85 -13.24
N ILE A 111 1.13 8.69 -12.87
CA ILE A 111 1.18 9.29 -11.55
C ILE A 111 0.48 10.63 -11.61
N PHE A 112 -0.55 10.82 -10.79
CA PHE A 112 -1.17 12.12 -10.58
C PHE A 112 -0.55 12.76 -9.35
N ASP A 113 0.53 13.52 -9.55
CA ASP A 113 1.10 14.36 -8.51
C ASP A 113 0.33 15.68 -8.45
N TYR A 114 0.05 16.16 -7.24
CA TYR A 114 -0.82 17.33 -7.02
C TYR A 114 -0.40 18.13 -5.79
N ASP A 115 -0.87 19.37 -5.69
CA ASP A 115 -0.72 20.19 -4.50
C ASP A 115 -1.70 19.76 -3.41
N TRP A 116 -1.21 18.88 -2.54
CA TRP A 116 -1.96 18.28 -1.44
C TRP A 116 -2.42 19.27 -0.36
N ARG A 117 -2.06 20.56 -0.44
CA ARG A 117 -2.57 21.58 0.48
C ARG A 117 -3.99 22.00 0.14
N ARG A 118 -4.39 21.90 -1.14
CA ARG A 118 -5.68 22.38 -1.68
C ARG A 118 -6.82 21.43 -1.30
N SER A 119 -8.06 21.90 -1.45
CA SER A 119 -9.26 21.07 -1.20
C SER A 119 -9.26 19.81 -2.06
N ASN A 120 -9.71 18.68 -1.52
CA ASN A 120 -9.85 17.43 -2.25
C ASN A 120 -10.91 17.53 -3.35
N GLU A 121 -11.89 18.44 -3.21
CA GLU A 121 -12.86 18.74 -4.26
C GLU A 121 -12.16 19.33 -5.49
N THR A 122 -11.42 20.41 -5.29
CA THR A 122 -10.67 21.05 -6.38
C THR A 122 -9.64 20.10 -6.97
N THR A 123 -9.00 19.30 -6.13
CA THR A 123 -8.05 18.27 -6.57
C THR A 123 -8.73 17.18 -7.41
N ALA A 124 -9.97 16.80 -7.11
CA ALA A 124 -10.74 15.86 -7.93
C ALA A 124 -11.12 16.46 -9.30
N ASP A 125 -11.45 17.75 -9.34
CA ASP A 125 -11.69 18.47 -10.60
C ASP A 125 -10.41 18.58 -11.44
N ASP A 126 -9.26 18.86 -10.80
CA ASP A 126 -7.93 18.85 -11.44
C ASP A 126 -7.55 17.45 -11.94
N LEU A 127 -7.87 16.39 -11.18
CA LEU A 127 -7.67 15.00 -11.59
C LEU A 127 -8.52 14.65 -12.82
N ALA A 128 -9.79 15.07 -12.86
CA ALA A 128 -10.62 14.88 -14.03
C ALA A 128 -9.98 15.54 -15.27
N ALA A 129 -9.61 16.82 -15.16
CA ALA A 129 -8.95 17.53 -16.25
C ALA A 129 -7.64 16.84 -16.69
N PHE A 130 -6.83 16.36 -15.74
CA PHE A 130 -5.61 15.62 -16.02
C PHE A 130 -5.89 14.33 -16.79
N LEU A 131 -6.83 13.51 -16.34
CA LEU A 131 -7.17 12.22 -16.96
C LEU A 131 -7.77 12.39 -18.36
N THR A 132 -8.66 13.37 -18.57
CA THR A 132 -9.22 13.69 -19.89
C THR A 132 -8.15 14.05 -20.91
N ASN A 133 -7.11 14.77 -20.47
CA ASN A 133 -6.04 15.24 -21.35
C ASN A 133 -4.87 14.24 -21.47
N HIS A 134 -4.86 13.16 -20.69
CA HIS A 134 -3.78 12.19 -20.72
C HIS A 134 -3.88 11.27 -21.94
N LYS A 135 -2.95 11.43 -22.89
CA LYS A 135 -2.92 10.72 -24.18
C LYS A 135 -3.11 9.20 -24.07
N ASP A 136 -2.48 8.57 -23.07
CA ASP A 136 -2.49 7.11 -22.90
C ASP A 136 -3.77 6.55 -22.26
N LEU A 137 -4.67 7.43 -21.80
CA LEU A 137 -5.98 7.08 -21.22
C LEU A 137 -7.16 7.40 -22.14
N GLN A 138 -6.93 8.13 -23.23
CA GLN A 138 -8.00 8.50 -24.16
C GLN A 138 -8.68 7.25 -24.72
N ASN A 139 -9.99 7.13 -24.48
CA ASN A 139 -10.82 5.99 -24.88
C ASN A 139 -10.36 4.63 -24.31
N ARG A 140 -9.64 4.64 -23.19
CA ARG A 140 -9.19 3.41 -22.51
C ARG A 140 -9.78 3.31 -21.12
N ASP A 141 -10.08 2.07 -20.77
CA ASP A 141 -10.41 1.69 -19.41
C ASP A 141 -9.15 1.62 -18.56
N PHE A 142 -9.22 2.07 -17.31
CA PHE A 142 -8.09 2.09 -16.38
C PHE A 142 -8.52 1.74 -14.95
N ASP A 143 -7.53 1.37 -14.13
CA ASP A 143 -7.71 1.17 -12.70
C ASP A 143 -7.09 2.35 -11.93
N ILE A 144 -7.60 2.64 -10.74
CA ILE A 144 -7.02 3.63 -9.81
C ILE A 144 -6.40 2.89 -8.63
N LEU A 145 -5.17 3.26 -8.28
CA LEU A 145 -4.53 2.92 -7.02
C LEU A 145 -4.29 4.20 -6.23
N ALA A 146 -4.84 4.29 -5.03
CA ALA A 146 -4.75 5.51 -4.23
C ALA A 146 -4.23 5.22 -2.82
N HIS A 147 -3.40 6.12 -2.31
CA HIS A 147 -2.87 6.05 -0.95
C HIS A 147 -3.45 7.18 -0.09
N SER A 148 -3.87 6.85 1.13
CA SER A 148 -4.28 7.83 2.14
C SER A 148 -5.32 8.81 1.57
N MET A 149 -5.12 10.12 1.71
CA MET A 149 -5.99 11.18 1.17
C MET A 149 -6.28 11.05 -0.34
N GLY A 150 -5.38 10.45 -1.13
CA GLY A 150 -5.61 10.23 -2.55
C GLY A 150 -6.85 9.39 -2.85
N GLY A 151 -7.27 8.51 -1.93
CA GLY A 151 -8.51 7.75 -2.09
C GLY A 151 -9.77 8.59 -1.90
N LEU A 152 -9.69 9.69 -1.14
CA LEU A 152 -10.77 10.68 -1.05
C LEU A 152 -10.91 11.45 -2.36
N VAL A 153 -9.77 11.83 -2.96
CA VAL A 153 -9.73 12.44 -4.30
C VAL A 153 -10.34 11.50 -5.33
N ALA A 154 -9.98 10.21 -5.31
CA ALA A 154 -10.55 9.20 -6.22
C ALA A 154 -12.08 9.03 -6.04
N ARG A 155 -12.56 9.01 -4.79
CA ARG A 155 -14.01 8.94 -4.49
C ARG A 155 -14.73 10.17 -5.02
N LEU A 156 -14.20 11.36 -4.72
CA LEU A 156 -14.78 12.63 -5.18
C LEU A 156 -14.77 12.75 -6.70
N LEU A 157 -13.74 12.25 -7.38
CA LEU A 157 -13.71 12.16 -8.84
C LEU A 157 -14.92 11.40 -9.35
N VAL A 158 -15.18 10.19 -8.82
CA VAL A 158 -16.30 9.36 -9.26
C VAL A 158 -17.66 10.01 -8.97
N THR A 159 -17.81 10.63 -7.80
CA THR A 159 -19.06 11.30 -7.43
C THR A 159 -19.34 12.53 -8.30
N ARG A 160 -18.30 13.31 -8.61
CA ARG A 160 -18.45 14.63 -9.27
C ARG A 160 -18.36 14.57 -10.80
N HIS A 161 -17.62 13.59 -11.33
CA HIS A 161 -17.37 13.40 -12.76
C HIS A 161 -17.85 12.00 -13.19
N PRO A 162 -19.19 11.74 -13.13
CA PRO A 162 -19.75 10.41 -13.39
C PRO A 162 -19.51 9.90 -14.82
N GLU A 163 -19.30 10.79 -15.78
CA GLU A 163 -18.89 10.44 -17.15
C GLU A 163 -17.52 9.75 -17.18
N MET A 164 -16.59 10.19 -16.34
CA MET A 164 -15.27 9.59 -16.20
C MET A 164 -15.30 8.28 -15.43
N ALA A 165 -16.23 8.16 -14.48
CA ALA A 165 -16.43 6.94 -13.71
C ALA A 165 -16.67 5.71 -14.61
N SER A 166 -17.17 5.89 -15.84
CA SER A 166 -17.39 4.79 -16.80
C SER A 166 -16.11 4.09 -17.28
N SER A 167 -15.01 4.83 -17.36
CA SER A 167 -13.67 4.34 -17.75
C SER A 167 -12.91 3.71 -16.58
N ILE A 168 -13.32 3.99 -15.34
CA ILE A 168 -12.71 3.42 -14.13
C ILE A 168 -13.28 2.03 -13.87
N LYS A 169 -12.43 0.98 -13.94
CA LYS A 169 -12.87 -0.41 -13.70
C LYS A 169 -12.68 -0.89 -12.29
N ARG A 170 -11.71 -0.33 -11.57
CA ARG A 170 -11.45 -0.64 -10.17
C ARG A 170 -10.83 0.55 -9.47
N ILE A 171 -11.16 0.71 -8.19
CA ILE A 171 -10.44 1.59 -7.27
C ILE A 171 -9.84 0.72 -6.16
N ILE A 172 -8.52 0.78 -6.03
CA ILE A 172 -7.78 0.14 -4.95
C ILE A 172 -7.29 1.25 -4.03
N THR A 173 -7.61 1.19 -2.75
CA THR A 173 -7.15 2.16 -1.76
C THR A 173 -6.28 1.53 -0.69
N MET A 174 -5.34 2.31 -0.17
CA MET A 174 -4.42 1.90 0.89
C MET A 174 -4.47 2.93 2.01
N GLY A 175 -5.04 2.56 3.15
CA GLY A 175 -5.12 3.42 4.33
C GLY A 175 -5.89 4.73 4.10
N THR A 176 -6.90 4.75 3.22
CA THR A 176 -7.64 5.99 2.91
C THR A 176 -8.56 6.39 4.06
N PRO A 177 -8.48 7.62 4.60
CA PRO A 177 -9.33 8.03 5.72
C PRO A 177 -10.74 8.38 5.27
N PHE A 178 -11.52 7.40 4.78
CA PHE A 178 -12.89 7.63 4.31
C PHE A 178 -13.82 8.12 5.40
N GLN A 179 -13.45 8.09 6.69
CA GLN A 179 -14.17 8.75 7.80
C GLN A 179 -13.33 9.79 8.54
N GLY A 180 -12.26 10.28 7.93
CA GLY A 180 -11.27 11.15 8.55
C GLY A 180 -10.37 10.40 9.53
N SER A 181 -9.53 11.14 10.23
CA SER A 181 -8.54 10.59 11.16
C SER A 181 -8.30 11.52 12.35
N GLY A 182 -8.28 10.95 13.56
CA GLY A 182 -7.87 11.67 14.77
C GLY A 182 -6.43 12.22 14.70
N ARG A 183 -5.58 11.64 13.83
CA ARG A 183 -4.20 12.12 13.63
C ARG A 183 -4.16 13.53 13.04
N ALA A 184 -5.13 13.92 12.22
CA ALA A 184 -5.22 15.28 11.69
C ALA A 184 -5.34 16.31 12.82
N LEU A 185 -6.19 16.03 13.81
CA LEU A 185 -6.36 16.85 15.01
C LEU A 185 -5.14 16.76 15.94
N GLU A 186 -4.52 15.59 16.06
CA GLU A 186 -3.32 15.42 16.87
C GLU A 186 -2.13 16.22 16.34
N VAL A 187 -1.96 16.34 15.02
CA VAL A 187 -0.91 17.19 14.43
C VAL A 187 -1.14 18.66 14.78
N VAL A 188 -2.39 19.15 14.73
CA VAL A 188 -2.73 20.52 15.14
C VAL A 188 -2.45 20.72 16.65
N ALA A 189 -2.81 19.75 17.48
CA ALA A 189 -2.65 19.84 18.92
C ALA A 189 -1.18 19.72 19.37
N LYS A 190 -0.45 18.73 18.83
CA LYS A 190 0.84 18.24 19.35
C LYS A 190 1.97 18.18 18.33
N GLY A 191 1.68 18.33 17.03
CA GLY A 191 2.65 18.21 15.95
C GLY A 191 3.16 16.78 15.73
N TRP A 192 4.44 16.65 15.37
CA TRP A 192 5.11 15.36 15.07
C TRP A 192 6.13 14.94 16.13
N GLY A 193 6.12 15.58 17.29
CA GLY A 193 7.02 15.29 18.42
C GLY A 193 8.14 16.33 18.58
N PRO A 194 8.91 16.29 19.69
CA PRO A 194 9.76 17.41 20.10
C PRO A 194 10.79 17.87 19.07
N ILE A 195 11.55 16.92 18.49
CA ILE A 195 12.61 17.23 17.51
C ILE A 195 12.00 17.69 16.18
N PRO A 196 11.07 16.96 15.54
CA PRO A 196 10.42 17.44 14.33
C PRO A 196 9.74 18.80 14.52
N ASN A 197 9.09 19.03 15.66
CA ASN A 197 8.43 20.30 15.95
C ASN A 197 9.44 21.44 16.04
N PHE A 198 10.60 21.23 16.66
CA PHE A 198 11.65 22.24 16.70
C PHE A 198 12.14 22.59 15.30
N LEU A 199 12.43 21.59 14.46
CA LEU A 199 12.85 21.78 13.07
C LEU A 199 11.78 22.48 12.24
N ALA A 200 10.51 22.20 12.48
CA ALA A 200 9.36 22.81 11.79
C ALA A 200 9.01 24.23 12.25
N GLY A 201 9.84 24.87 13.08
CA GLY A 201 9.60 26.24 13.55
C GLY A 201 8.67 26.31 14.77
N ARG A 202 8.56 25.24 15.55
CA ARG A 202 7.73 25.07 16.77
C ARG A 202 6.22 25.04 16.49
N MET A 203 5.44 24.75 17.53
CA MET A 203 3.98 24.53 17.41
C MET A 203 3.20 25.70 16.81
N LYS A 204 3.60 26.95 17.05
CA LYS A 204 2.93 28.13 16.45
C LYS A 204 3.01 28.09 14.92
N THR A 205 4.18 27.81 14.37
CA THR A 205 4.39 27.68 12.93
C THR A 205 3.65 26.47 12.39
N ILE A 206 3.74 25.32 13.09
CA ILE A 206 3.05 24.10 12.68
C ILE A 206 1.53 24.32 12.59
N ARG A 207 0.91 24.89 13.64
CA ARG A 207 -0.52 25.17 13.68
C ARG A 207 -0.94 26.13 12.59
N ARG A 208 -0.24 27.26 12.45
CA ARG A 208 -0.53 28.25 11.42
C ARG A 208 -0.50 27.64 10.03
N THR A 209 0.60 26.99 9.68
CA THR A 209 0.77 26.38 8.37
C THR A 209 -0.22 25.25 8.15
N ALA A 210 -0.38 24.32 9.09
CA ALA A 210 -1.27 23.17 8.92
C ALA A 210 -2.74 23.62 8.76
N LEU A 211 -3.21 24.56 9.59
CA LEU A 211 -4.55 25.13 9.50
C LEU A 211 -4.74 26.07 8.29
N SER A 212 -3.67 26.39 7.57
CA SER A 212 -3.79 27.06 6.27
C SER A 212 -4.28 26.12 5.16
N PHE A 213 -4.20 24.80 5.32
CA PHE A 213 -4.52 23.83 4.26
C PHE A 213 -6.00 23.41 4.29
N PRO A 214 -6.80 23.68 3.22
CA PRO A 214 -8.17 23.16 3.13
C PRO A 214 -8.25 21.63 3.29
N SER A 215 -7.31 20.89 2.71
CA SER A 215 -7.27 19.42 2.80
C SER A 215 -7.18 18.90 4.23
N LEU A 216 -6.55 19.62 5.16
CA LEU A 216 -6.43 19.17 6.54
C LEU A 216 -7.79 19.12 7.24
N TYR A 217 -8.64 20.13 7.03
CA TYR A 217 -9.99 20.15 7.59
C TYR A 217 -10.83 18.99 7.05
N GLU A 218 -10.65 18.65 5.78
CA GLU A 218 -11.33 17.55 5.11
C GLU A 218 -10.87 16.15 5.58
N LEU A 219 -9.78 16.09 6.35
CA LEU A 219 -9.31 14.88 7.04
C LEU A 219 -9.79 14.78 8.49
N PHE A 220 -10.52 15.77 9.02
CA PHE A 220 -11.03 15.71 10.39
C PHE A 220 -12.01 14.54 10.56
N PRO A 221 -11.96 13.86 11.72
CA PRO A 221 -12.73 12.65 11.93
C PRO A 221 -14.23 12.93 12.05
N SER A 222 -15.03 12.08 11.41
CA SER A 222 -16.51 12.09 11.48
C SER A 222 -17.03 10.66 11.38
N TYR A 223 -16.92 9.94 12.49
CA TYR A 223 -17.27 8.53 12.55
C TYR A 223 -18.77 8.34 12.77
N LYS A 224 -19.47 7.76 11.78
CA LYS A 224 -20.94 7.71 11.74
C LYS A 224 -21.56 6.54 12.54
N PHE A 225 -20.77 5.58 12.98
CA PHE A 225 -21.23 4.36 13.66
C PHE A 225 -21.48 4.54 15.18
N GLY A 226 -22.05 5.68 15.58
CA GLY A 226 -22.35 6.00 16.99
C GLY A 226 -21.12 6.20 17.89
N ARG A 227 -19.95 6.39 17.27
CA ARG A 227 -18.66 6.57 17.92
C ARG A 227 -18.07 7.94 17.56
N ASP A 228 -18.85 9.00 17.75
CA ASP A 228 -18.41 10.37 17.51
C ASP A 228 -16.98 10.57 18.05
N CYS A 229 -16.10 11.11 17.21
CA CYS A 229 -14.68 11.24 17.51
C CYS A 229 -14.40 12.03 18.79
N CYS A 230 -15.26 12.97 19.10
CA CYS A 230 -14.87 14.17 19.79
C CYS A 230 -15.74 14.36 21.03
N ARG A 231 -15.08 14.36 22.19
CA ARG A 231 -15.71 14.25 23.52
C ARG A 231 -15.32 15.43 24.38
N SER A 232 -16.31 16.10 24.95
CA SER A 232 -16.13 17.07 26.02
C SER A 232 -16.01 16.32 27.35
N GLY A 233 -14.86 16.44 27.99
CA GLY A 233 -14.44 15.71 29.19
C GLY A 233 -12.97 15.31 29.12
N SER A 234 -12.53 14.48 30.07
CA SER A 234 -11.16 13.94 30.12
C SER A 234 -11.13 12.43 29.91
N LEU A 235 -9.97 11.93 29.48
CA LEU A 235 -9.75 10.50 29.28
C LEU A 235 -10.00 9.74 30.60
N GLY A 236 -10.71 8.61 30.53
CA GLY A 236 -11.03 7.78 31.70
C GLY A 236 -12.23 8.27 32.55
N GLN A 237 -12.87 9.40 32.21
CA GLN A 237 -14.09 9.83 32.88
C GLN A 237 -15.32 9.04 32.44
N ALA A 238 -16.16 8.64 33.41
CA ALA A 238 -17.38 7.87 33.16
C ALA A 238 -18.48 8.66 32.43
N LYS A 239 -18.50 9.99 32.56
CA LYS A 239 -19.44 10.88 31.86
C LYS A 239 -18.69 11.83 30.95
N THR A 240 -18.87 11.64 29.65
CA THR A 240 -18.45 12.59 28.61
C THR A 240 -19.65 12.89 27.72
N SER A 241 -19.60 14.01 27.00
CA SER A 241 -20.61 14.36 25.99
C SER A 241 -19.95 14.57 24.64
N ASN A 242 -20.63 14.23 23.56
CA ASN A 242 -20.07 14.43 22.22
C ASN A 242 -20.14 15.91 21.84
N PHE A 243 -19.20 16.36 21.02
CA PHE A 243 -19.25 17.66 20.36
C PHE A 243 -18.85 17.55 18.90
N ASP A 244 -19.28 18.52 18.11
CA ASP A 244 -19.01 18.57 16.67
C ASP A 244 -17.73 19.36 16.41
N ILE A 245 -16.67 18.68 15.94
CA ILE A 245 -15.40 19.32 15.61
C ILE A 245 -15.52 20.32 14.44
N PHE A 246 -16.60 20.26 13.65
CA PHE A 246 -16.84 21.20 12.56
C PHE A 246 -17.69 22.42 12.99
N ASP A 247 -18.03 22.57 14.27
CA ASP A 247 -18.75 23.75 14.76
C ASP A 247 -17.79 24.93 14.96
N PHE A 248 -17.85 25.90 14.05
CA PHE A 248 -17.06 27.13 14.10
C PHE A 248 -17.19 27.87 15.45
N SER A 249 -18.36 27.86 16.07
CA SER A 249 -18.61 28.55 17.33
C SER A 249 -17.76 27.95 18.47
N LEU A 250 -17.49 26.65 18.44
CA LEU A 250 -16.59 25.99 19.39
C LEU A 250 -15.13 26.37 19.16
N TRP A 251 -14.70 26.47 17.90
CA TRP A 251 -13.35 26.91 17.57
C TRP A 251 -13.10 28.35 18.02
N GLU A 252 -14.07 29.24 17.80
CA GLU A 252 -13.99 30.64 18.23
C GLU A 252 -14.00 30.75 19.76
N LYS A 253 -14.95 30.09 20.43
CA LYS A 253 -15.07 30.11 21.90
C LYS A 253 -13.80 29.62 22.60
N ASN A 254 -13.18 28.56 22.09
CA ASN A 254 -12.04 27.92 22.74
C ASN A 254 -10.67 28.38 22.20
N GLY A 255 -10.66 29.22 21.17
CA GLY A 255 -9.44 29.78 20.60
C GLY A 255 -8.52 28.75 19.93
N TRP A 256 -9.05 27.67 19.35
CA TRP A 256 -8.27 26.56 18.78
C TRP A 256 -7.48 26.88 17.52
N ALA A 257 -7.64 28.08 16.96
CA ALA A 257 -6.95 28.48 15.74
C ALA A 257 -6.38 29.91 15.85
N ALA A 258 -5.92 30.32 17.03
CA ALA A 258 -5.50 31.71 17.32
C ALA A 258 -4.51 32.23 16.30
N GLU A 259 -3.61 31.36 15.85
CA GLU A 259 -2.58 31.67 14.88
C GLU A 259 -3.10 32.10 13.50
N ILE A 260 -4.35 31.73 13.15
CA ILE A 260 -5.01 32.12 11.89
C ILE A 260 -6.26 32.98 12.10
N TYR A 261 -6.95 32.92 13.26
CA TYR A 261 -8.22 33.63 13.46
C TYR A 261 -8.08 35.10 13.91
N ASP A 262 -6.88 35.59 14.20
CA ASP A 262 -6.63 36.96 14.69
C ASP A 262 -7.17 38.08 13.76
N THR A 263 -7.47 37.75 12.49
CA THR A 263 -8.06 38.67 11.51
C THR A 263 -9.47 38.27 11.10
N ALA A 264 -10.27 39.22 10.60
CA ALA A 264 -11.62 38.93 10.07
C ALA A 264 -11.58 37.96 8.87
N GLN A 265 -10.57 38.10 8.01
CA GLN A 265 -10.34 37.19 6.88
C GLN A 265 -10.00 35.77 7.36
N GLY A 266 -9.17 35.64 8.39
CA GLY A 266 -8.82 34.36 8.97
C GLY A 266 -9.98 33.65 9.66
N ARG A 267 -10.84 34.39 10.37
CA ARG A 267 -12.10 33.84 10.91
C ARG A 267 -13.01 33.31 9.80
N GLU A 268 -13.20 34.09 8.74
CA GLU A 268 -14.02 33.66 7.61
C GLU A 268 -13.43 32.45 6.90
N TYR A 269 -12.10 32.42 6.72
CA TYR A 269 -11.39 31.27 6.17
C TYR A 269 -11.64 30.00 6.98
N LEU A 270 -11.50 30.06 8.30
CA LEU A 270 -11.76 28.94 9.19
C LEU A 270 -13.22 28.47 9.07
N ARG A 271 -14.18 29.40 9.12
CA ARG A 271 -15.61 29.11 9.01
C ARG A 271 -15.94 28.40 7.68
N VAL A 272 -15.41 28.90 6.56
CA VAL A 272 -15.62 28.32 5.23
C VAL A 272 -15.03 26.92 5.16
N ASN A 273 -13.80 26.71 5.61
CA ASN A 273 -13.16 25.39 5.52
C ASN A 273 -13.83 24.34 6.41
N LEU A 274 -14.24 24.68 7.65
CA LEU A 274 -15.02 23.77 8.50
C LEU A 274 -16.37 23.42 7.87
N THR A 275 -17.05 24.41 7.27
CA THR A 275 -18.33 24.19 6.58
C THR A 275 -18.16 23.31 5.34
N ARG A 276 -17.12 23.56 4.54
CA ARG A 276 -16.86 22.79 3.31
C ARG A 276 -16.42 21.37 3.63
N ALA A 277 -15.55 21.17 4.63
CA ALA A 277 -15.14 19.84 5.08
C ALA A 277 -16.34 18.98 5.49
N ARG A 278 -17.31 19.57 6.22
CA ARG A 278 -18.58 18.91 6.55
C ARG A 278 -19.40 18.53 5.31
N SER A 279 -19.38 19.37 4.27
CA SER A 279 -20.12 19.11 3.03
C SER A 279 -19.49 18.00 2.19
N ILE A 280 -18.16 18.05 2.01
CA ILE A 280 -17.37 17.03 1.30
C ILE A 280 -17.53 15.66 1.97
N ARG A 281 -17.65 15.63 3.30
CA ARG A 281 -17.95 14.41 4.06
C ARG A 281 -19.22 13.70 3.55
N ALA A 282 -20.28 14.47 3.34
CA ALA A 282 -21.55 13.95 2.84
C ALA A 282 -21.41 13.47 1.38
N GLU A 283 -20.67 14.21 0.54
CA GLU A 283 -20.40 13.80 -0.85
C GLU A 283 -19.61 12.47 -0.94
N ILE A 284 -18.64 12.24 -0.03
CA ILE A 284 -17.87 10.98 0.04
C ILE A 284 -18.77 9.81 0.46
N GLU A 285 -19.65 10.03 1.43
CA GLU A 285 -20.61 9.03 1.92
C GLU A 285 -21.65 8.68 0.85
N ASP A 286 -22.22 9.67 0.18
CA ASP A 286 -23.15 9.47 -0.95
C ASP A 286 -22.44 8.74 -2.12
N GLY A 287 -21.17 9.08 -2.36
CA GLY A 287 -20.32 8.44 -3.37
C GLY A 287 -20.07 6.95 -3.14
N ALA A 288 -20.21 6.45 -1.92
CA ALA A 288 -20.11 5.02 -1.62
C ALA A 288 -21.21 4.17 -2.29
N SER A 289 -22.29 4.81 -2.76
CA SER A 289 -23.38 4.15 -3.48
C SER A 289 -23.11 3.91 -4.97
N VAL A 290 -22.05 4.51 -5.54
CA VAL A 290 -21.73 4.38 -6.97
C VAL A 290 -21.05 3.03 -7.21
N SER A 291 -21.78 2.10 -7.83
CA SER A 291 -21.38 0.70 -8.06
C SER A 291 -20.09 0.56 -8.89
N ARG A 292 -18.93 0.57 -8.21
CA ARG A 292 -17.64 0.18 -8.77
C ARG A 292 -16.98 -0.86 -7.86
N PRO A 293 -16.26 -1.84 -8.43
CA PRO A 293 -15.43 -2.73 -7.62
C PRO A 293 -14.36 -1.92 -6.88
N GLU A 294 -14.45 -1.92 -5.56
CA GLU A 294 -13.45 -1.30 -4.69
C GLU A 294 -12.74 -2.35 -3.86
N LEU A 295 -11.45 -2.12 -3.63
CA LEU A 295 -10.63 -2.94 -2.75
C LEU A 295 -9.87 -2.05 -1.78
N HIS A 296 -10.07 -2.27 -0.49
CA HIS A 296 -9.47 -1.46 0.57
C HIS A 296 -8.41 -2.26 1.33
N PHE A 297 -7.17 -1.76 1.33
CA PHE A 297 -6.12 -2.23 2.24
C PHE A 297 -6.14 -1.41 3.53
N VAL A 298 -6.28 -2.10 4.65
CA VAL A 298 -6.60 -1.52 5.95
C VAL A 298 -5.57 -1.94 6.99
N GLY A 299 -4.94 -0.94 7.62
CA GLY A 299 -4.11 -1.16 8.79
C GLY A 299 -4.93 -1.60 10.00
N THR A 300 -4.45 -2.60 10.74
CA THR A 300 -5.17 -3.12 11.93
C THR A 300 -4.33 -3.28 13.18
N LYS A 301 -2.99 -3.13 13.08
CA LYS A 301 -2.04 -3.52 14.14
C LYS A 301 -1.27 -2.37 14.78
N ARG A 302 -1.63 -1.12 14.49
CA ARG A 302 -0.98 0.07 15.06
C ARG A 302 -1.97 0.88 15.88
N ASP A 303 -1.51 1.33 17.05
CA ASP A 303 -2.25 2.28 17.87
C ASP A 303 -2.45 3.56 17.08
N THR A 304 -3.71 3.89 16.85
CA THR A 304 -4.11 4.97 15.94
C THR A 304 -5.06 5.92 16.66
N PRO A 305 -4.80 7.25 16.64
CA PRO A 305 -5.67 8.22 17.29
C PRO A 305 -7.11 8.08 16.79
N PHE A 306 -7.99 7.75 17.71
CA PHE A 306 -9.39 7.47 17.43
C PHE A 306 -10.29 8.53 18.07
N TYR A 307 -10.30 8.63 19.40
CA TYR A 307 -11.07 9.66 20.09
C TYR A 307 -10.20 10.84 20.52
N VAL A 308 -10.80 12.03 20.49
CA VAL A 308 -10.25 13.27 21.05
C VAL A 308 -11.10 13.68 22.25
N TYR A 309 -10.43 14.02 23.35
CA TYR A 309 -11.06 14.51 24.57
C TYR A 309 -10.59 15.94 24.81
N VAL A 310 -11.56 16.82 25.05
CA VAL A 310 -11.33 18.22 25.39
C VAL A 310 -11.98 18.52 26.73
N ASN A 311 -11.16 18.84 27.73
CA ASN A 311 -11.65 19.26 29.02
C ASN A 311 -12.19 20.70 28.92
N PRO A 312 -13.48 20.96 29.20
CA PRO A 312 -14.06 22.30 29.06
C PRO A 312 -13.45 23.34 30.02
N ASN A 313 -12.81 22.90 31.11
CA ASN A 313 -12.10 23.79 32.04
C ASN A 313 -10.68 24.13 31.58
N SER A 314 -10.14 23.39 30.61
CA SER A 314 -8.81 23.60 30.05
C SER A 314 -8.79 23.29 28.55
N PRO A 315 -9.57 24.02 27.73
CA PRO A 315 -9.89 23.61 26.36
C PRO A 315 -8.76 23.83 25.35
N SER A 316 -7.64 24.46 25.75
CA SER A 316 -6.48 24.72 24.88
C SER A 316 -6.03 23.44 24.16
N LEU A 317 -5.60 23.58 22.90
CA LEU A 317 -5.06 22.50 22.08
C LEU A 317 -3.94 21.71 22.78
N ASP A 318 -3.11 22.39 23.58
CA ASP A 318 -2.00 21.76 24.32
C ASP A 318 -2.46 20.72 25.35
N HIS A 319 -3.73 20.79 25.79
CA HIS A 319 -4.32 19.91 26.79
C HIS A 319 -5.23 18.83 26.18
N TRP A 320 -5.29 18.72 24.86
CA TRP A 320 -6.12 17.70 24.21
C TRP A 320 -5.56 16.30 24.48
N GLU A 321 -6.45 15.41 24.92
CA GLU A 321 -6.14 14.01 25.20
C GLU A 321 -6.66 13.13 24.05
N PHE A 322 -5.94 12.06 23.74
CA PHE A 322 -6.28 11.17 22.62
C PHE A 322 -6.38 9.74 23.14
N ALA A 323 -7.42 9.02 22.72
CA ALA A 323 -7.50 7.57 22.89
C ALA A 323 -7.26 6.89 21.55
N PHE A 324 -6.63 5.72 21.61
CA PHE A 324 -6.14 5.01 20.45
C PHE A 324 -6.97 3.75 20.19
N GLY A 325 -7.10 3.39 18.92
CA GLY A 325 -7.74 2.16 18.46
C GLY A 325 -6.92 1.52 17.34
N PRO A 326 -7.37 0.37 16.80
CA PRO A 326 -6.67 -0.31 15.72
C PRO A 326 -6.69 0.53 14.43
N GLY A 327 -5.55 0.54 13.74
CA GLY A 327 -5.34 1.22 12.47
C GLY A 327 -3.92 0.99 11.94
N ASP A 328 -3.43 1.90 11.11
CA ASP A 328 -2.05 1.94 10.58
C ASP A 328 -1.13 2.98 11.27
N GLY A 329 -1.60 3.58 12.38
CA GLY A 329 -0.93 4.63 13.14
C GLY A 329 -1.35 6.04 12.72
N VAL A 330 -2.08 6.18 11.61
CA VAL A 330 -2.67 7.43 11.15
C VAL A 330 -4.17 7.26 10.97
N VAL A 331 -4.63 6.26 10.23
CA VAL A 331 -6.02 6.04 9.86
C VAL A 331 -6.59 4.84 10.61
N PRO A 332 -7.69 5.03 11.37
CA PRO A 332 -8.36 3.92 12.05
C PRO A 332 -8.91 2.90 11.04
N ALA A 333 -8.93 1.62 11.43
CA ALA A 333 -9.31 0.53 10.53
C ALA A 333 -10.69 0.75 9.86
N TRP A 334 -11.71 1.16 10.63
CA TRP A 334 -13.05 1.44 10.11
C TRP A 334 -13.14 2.65 9.17
N SER A 335 -12.27 3.64 9.38
CA SER A 335 -12.16 4.77 8.46
C SER A 335 -11.54 4.32 7.14
N ALA A 336 -10.53 3.44 7.18
CA ALA A 336 -9.89 2.87 6.00
C ALA A 336 -10.75 1.86 5.22
N ALA A 337 -11.60 1.12 5.91
CA ALA A 337 -12.49 0.12 5.32
C ALA A 337 -13.77 0.69 4.69
N ASP A 338 -13.94 2.01 4.72
CA ASP A 338 -15.21 2.66 4.34
C ASP A 338 -16.43 2.11 5.11
N ALA A 339 -16.20 1.72 6.37
CA ALA A 339 -17.14 0.94 7.17
C ALA A 339 -18.22 1.82 7.82
N PHE A 340 -19.06 2.49 7.02
CA PHE A 340 -20.18 3.29 7.52
C PHE A 340 -21.20 2.46 8.32
N SER A 341 -21.31 1.16 8.00
CA SER A 341 -22.16 0.17 8.69
C SER A 341 -21.42 -0.67 9.74
N ASP A 342 -20.21 -0.24 10.13
CA ASP A 342 -19.36 -0.91 11.13
C ASP A 342 -18.80 -2.29 10.73
N SER A 343 -18.75 -2.59 9.43
CA SER A 343 -18.20 -3.84 8.90
C SER A 343 -16.86 -3.63 8.19
N LEU A 344 -15.85 -4.41 8.57
CA LEU A 344 -14.58 -4.49 7.82
C LEU A 344 -14.63 -5.55 6.71
N ALA A 345 -15.78 -6.19 6.48
CA ALA A 345 -15.92 -7.25 5.50
C ALA A 345 -15.54 -6.76 4.09
N GLY A 346 -14.78 -7.57 3.35
CA GLY A 346 -14.29 -7.20 2.01
C GLY A 346 -12.99 -6.39 2.01
N SER A 347 -12.53 -5.89 3.16
CA SER A 347 -11.21 -5.26 3.28
C SER A 347 -10.09 -6.29 3.36
N ARG A 348 -8.89 -5.92 2.88
CA ARG A 348 -7.65 -6.70 3.03
C ARG A 348 -6.78 -6.08 4.13
N PRO A 349 -6.27 -6.86 5.08
CA PRO A 349 -5.39 -6.33 6.11
C PRO A 349 -4.05 -5.91 5.51
N ALA A 350 -3.46 -4.86 6.08
CA ALA A 350 -2.05 -4.49 5.94
C ALA A 350 -1.45 -4.27 7.33
N PHE A 351 -0.16 -4.55 7.48
CA PHE A 351 0.52 -4.58 8.78
C PHE A 351 1.56 -3.46 9.02
N PRO A 352 2.27 -2.94 7.99
CA PRO A 352 3.18 -1.82 8.17
C PRO A 352 2.48 -0.54 8.63
N ALA A 353 3.30 0.45 9.00
CA ALA A 353 2.79 1.78 9.33
C ALA A 353 2.23 2.48 8.08
N HIS A 354 1.35 3.46 8.29
CA HIS A 354 0.69 4.21 7.21
C HIS A 354 1.64 4.65 6.08
N ALA A 355 2.74 5.31 6.44
CA ALA A 355 3.68 5.87 5.49
C ALA A 355 4.48 4.81 4.71
N THR A 356 4.45 3.55 5.12
CA THR A 356 5.15 2.43 4.47
C THR A 356 4.20 1.26 4.17
N ILE A 357 2.89 1.51 4.07
CA ILE A 357 1.87 0.46 3.94
C ILE A 357 2.12 -0.45 2.72
N PHE A 358 2.74 0.09 1.67
CA PHE A 358 3.12 -0.59 0.44
C PHE A 358 4.33 -1.52 0.55
N THR A 359 5.02 -1.60 1.69
CA THR A 359 6.05 -2.62 1.94
C THR A 359 5.45 -3.95 2.40
N ASP A 360 4.13 -4.04 2.52
CA ASP A 360 3.42 -5.25 2.90
C ASP A 360 3.41 -6.25 1.73
N GLU A 361 3.97 -7.45 1.95
CA GLU A 361 4.06 -8.49 0.94
C GLU A 361 2.68 -9.00 0.49
N ASN A 362 1.70 -9.09 1.41
CA ASN A 362 0.35 -9.52 1.07
C ASN A 362 -0.37 -8.48 0.20
N LEU A 363 -0.13 -7.19 0.47
CA LEU A 363 -0.59 -6.10 -0.38
C LEU A 363 0.05 -6.20 -1.77
N GLN A 364 1.36 -6.40 -1.85
CA GLN A 364 2.07 -6.51 -3.13
C GLN A 364 1.58 -7.70 -3.96
N GLU A 365 1.47 -8.90 -3.39
CA GLU A 365 0.94 -10.06 -4.10
C GLU A 365 -0.54 -9.88 -4.48
N SER A 366 -1.32 -9.24 -3.62
CA SER A 366 -2.69 -8.86 -3.95
C SER A 366 -2.77 -7.92 -5.15
N LEU A 367 -1.92 -6.88 -5.19
CA LEU A 367 -1.85 -5.96 -6.32
C LEU A 367 -1.50 -6.70 -7.60
N LYS A 368 -0.52 -7.61 -7.56
CA LYS A 368 -0.17 -8.45 -8.71
C LYS A 368 -1.39 -9.21 -9.24
N LEU A 369 -2.11 -9.93 -8.38
CA LEU A 369 -3.33 -10.66 -8.77
C LEU A 369 -4.43 -9.75 -9.35
N GLU A 370 -4.63 -8.59 -8.74
CA GLU A 370 -5.68 -7.66 -9.18
C GLU A 370 -5.36 -6.97 -10.51
N LEU A 371 -4.07 -6.69 -10.76
CA LEU A 371 -3.60 -5.81 -11.82
C LEU A 371 -2.99 -6.53 -13.03
N THR A 372 -2.62 -7.81 -12.91
CA THR A 372 -2.03 -8.58 -14.02
C THR A 372 -2.86 -9.81 -14.37
N GLU A 373 -2.83 -10.17 -15.65
CA GLU A 373 -3.36 -11.44 -16.14
C GLU A 373 -2.33 -12.53 -15.87
N SER A 374 -2.71 -13.49 -15.03
CA SER A 374 -2.04 -14.77 -14.97
C SER A 374 -2.70 -15.69 -15.99
N PRO A 375 -2.04 -16.02 -17.12
CA PRO A 375 -2.62 -16.96 -18.07
C PRO A 375 -2.87 -18.29 -17.35
N ALA A 376 -4.02 -18.92 -17.63
CA ALA A 376 -4.24 -20.29 -17.22
C ALA A 376 -3.05 -21.14 -17.68
N PRO A 377 -2.64 -22.18 -16.92
CA PRO A 377 -1.57 -23.06 -17.35
C PRO A 377 -1.84 -23.51 -18.79
N ARG A 378 -0.95 -23.18 -19.72
CA ARG A 378 -1.11 -23.62 -21.11
C ARG A 378 -1.17 -25.15 -21.07
N LYS A 379 -2.05 -25.76 -21.87
CA LYS A 379 -2.01 -27.19 -22.18
C LYS A 379 -0.64 -27.43 -22.85
N LYS A 380 0.38 -27.78 -22.05
CA LYS A 380 1.70 -28.10 -22.58
C LYS A 380 1.52 -29.32 -23.51
N ASN A 381 2.23 -29.35 -24.63
CA ASN A 381 2.60 -30.63 -25.25
C ASN A 381 3.14 -31.51 -24.11
N GLU A 382 2.72 -32.78 -24.03
CA GLU A 382 3.02 -33.70 -22.92
C GLU A 382 4.37 -33.37 -22.28
N ALA A 383 4.36 -32.91 -21.02
CA ALA A 383 5.60 -32.56 -20.34
C ALA A 383 6.39 -33.86 -20.16
N ILE A 384 7.58 -33.95 -20.74
CA ILE A 384 8.41 -35.16 -20.64
C ILE A 384 9.38 -34.99 -19.49
N ILE A 385 9.26 -35.84 -18.47
CA ILE A 385 10.26 -35.94 -17.40
C ILE A 385 11.34 -36.96 -17.77
N GLN A 386 12.60 -36.61 -17.54
CA GLN A 386 13.71 -37.55 -17.72
C GLN A 386 13.81 -38.46 -16.50
N THR A 387 13.72 -39.76 -16.75
CA THR A 387 13.95 -40.81 -15.75
C THR A 387 15.22 -41.57 -16.11
N SER A 388 15.71 -42.42 -15.20
CA SER A 388 16.79 -43.36 -15.53
C SER A 388 16.46 -44.35 -16.66
N GLU A 389 15.17 -44.49 -17.01
CA GLU A 389 14.68 -45.36 -18.09
C GLU A 389 14.35 -44.58 -19.38
N GLY A 390 14.58 -43.26 -19.41
CA GLY A 390 14.26 -42.38 -20.53
C GLY A 390 13.15 -41.38 -20.24
N GLY A 391 12.70 -40.66 -21.26
CA GLY A 391 11.65 -39.65 -21.15
C GLY A 391 10.27 -40.27 -20.93
N LYS A 392 9.53 -39.80 -19.93
CA LYS A 392 8.16 -40.24 -19.60
C LYS A 392 7.19 -39.06 -19.62
N ALA A 393 5.98 -39.25 -20.18
CA ALA A 393 4.95 -38.22 -20.18
C ALA A 393 4.42 -37.97 -18.75
N LEU A 394 4.25 -36.71 -18.40
CA LEU A 394 3.82 -36.25 -17.09
C LEU A 394 2.37 -35.73 -17.16
N ASN A 395 1.49 -36.39 -16.40
CA ASN A 395 0.07 -36.10 -16.30
C ASN A 395 -0.30 -35.21 -15.11
N GLY A 396 0.56 -35.13 -14.09
CA GLY A 396 0.30 -34.28 -12.93
C GLY A 396 1.51 -34.12 -12.02
N VAL A 397 1.54 -33.00 -11.31
CA VAL A 397 2.54 -32.66 -10.30
C VAL A 397 1.81 -32.13 -9.09
N ALA A 398 2.20 -32.58 -7.90
CA ALA A 398 1.83 -31.99 -6.63
C ALA A 398 3.08 -31.82 -5.77
N VAL A 399 3.20 -30.66 -5.12
CA VAL A 399 4.26 -30.37 -4.13
C VAL A 399 3.56 -29.99 -2.84
N ASP A 400 3.63 -30.88 -1.86
CA ASP A 400 3.00 -30.74 -0.57
C ASP A 400 4.04 -30.47 0.51
N VAL A 401 3.70 -29.61 1.46
CA VAL A 401 4.43 -29.43 2.72
C VAL A 401 3.59 -29.96 3.88
N ASP A 402 4.22 -30.61 4.86
CA ASP A 402 3.52 -31.16 6.03
C ASP A 402 2.93 -30.07 6.94
N ARG A 403 3.49 -28.86 6.88
CA ARG A 403 3.02 -27.68 7.61
C ARG A 403 3.33 -26.41 6.83
N TYR A 404 2.42 -25.44 6.94
CA TYR A 404 2.55 -24.12 6.32
C TYR A 404 3.07 -23.04 7.27
N PHE A 405 3.18 -23.36 8.57
CA PHE A 405 3.65 -22.46 9.62
C PHE A 405 4.75 -23.15 10.42
N VAL A 406 5.84 -22.43 10.68
CA VAL A 406 6.92 -22.84 11.59
C VAL A 406 7.11 -21.80 12.68
N GLY A 407 7.51 -22.23 13.88
CA GLY A 407 7.56 -21.36 15.06
C GLY A 407 8.86 -20.58 15.20
N GLU A 408 9.97 -21.10 14.67
CA GLU A 408 11.27 -20.41 14.73
C GLU A 408 12.12 -20.64 13.48
N SER A 409 13.05 -19.72 13.23
CA SER A 409 14.08 -19.91 12.19
C SER A 409 14.94 -21.12 12.54
N GLY A 410 14.94 -22.11 11.64
CA GLY A 410 15.64 -23.37 11.80
C GLY A 410 14.73 -24.56 12.03
N ASP A 411 13.42 -24.34 12.14
CA ASP A 411 12.44 -25.42 12.07
C ASP A 411 12.47 -26.12 10.72
N THR A 412 12.09 -27.40 10.73
CA THR A 412 12.06 -28.23 9.53
C THR A 412 10.65 -28.43 9.02
N VAL A 413 10.53 -28.45 7.70
CA VAL A 413 9.31 -28.87 6.98
C VAL A 413 9.63 -30.10 6.14
N ASN A 414 8.67 -31.02 6.08
CA ASN A 414 8.75 -32.16 5.20
C ASN A 414 8.05 -31.83 3.88
N LEU A 415 8.79 -32.00 2.80
CA LEU A 415 8.33 -31.84 1.43
C LEU A 415 7.99 -33.21 0.87
N ARG A 416 6.83 -33.32 0.23
CA ARG A 416 6.44 -34.47 -0.57
C ARG A 416 6.13 -34.00 -1.97
N VAL A 417 6.80 -34.58 -2.96
CA VAL A 417 6.53 -34.34 -4.37
C VAL A 417 5.90 -35.59 -4.95
N THR A 418 4.74 -35.43 -5.58
CA THR A 418 4.02 -36.51 -6.28
C THR A 418 3.97 -36.19 -7.76
N LEU A 419 4.50 -37.09 -8.58
CA LEU A 419 4.44 -37.02 -10.04
C LEU A 419 3.54 -38.15 -10.55
N ARG A 420 2.52 -37.80 -11.34
CA ARG A 420 1.67 -38.78 -12.04
C ARG A 420 2.12 -38.87 -13.48
N LEU A 421 2.51 -40.05 -13.94
CA LEU A 421 3.00 -40.28 -15.29
C LEU A 421 1.91 -40.89 -16.18
N GLY A 422 2.13 -40.86 -17.50
CA GLY A 422 1.28 -41.51 -18.50
C GLY A 422 1.64 -42.95 -18.79
N GLU A 423 2.70 -43.47 -18.18
CA GLU A 423 3.21 -44.82 -18.39
C GLU A 423 3.77 -45.40 -17.09
N ARG A 424 3.84 -46.74 -17.04
CA ARG A 424 4.37 -47.51 -15.92
C ARG A 424 5.81 -47.14 -15.56
N LEU A 425 6.04 -47.04 -14.26
CA LEU A 425 7.31 -46.83 -13.58
C LEU A 425 7.79 -48.16 -12.98
N ASP A 426 8.75 -48.83 -13.62
CA ASP A 426 9.28 -50.08 -13.06
C ASP A 426 10.35 -49.79 -12.00
N ARG A 427 11.52 -49.25 -12.40
CA ARG A 427 12.61 -48.86 -11.49
C ARG A 427 13.17 -47.48 -11.78
N ALA A 428 12.45 -46.69 -12.56
CA ALA A 428 12.91 -45.37 -12.97
C ALA A 428 13.10 -44.46 -11.75
N ILE A 429 14.30 -43.87 -11.65
CA ILE A 429 14.63 -42.85 -10.65
C ILE A 429 14.45 -41.47 -11.30
N VAL A 430 13.75 -40.60 -10.59
CA VAL A 430 13.68 -39.17 -10.90
C VAL A 430 14.51 -38.42 -9.87
N SER A 431 15.51 -37.67 -10.32
CA SER A 431 16.28 -36.79 -9.45
C SER A 431 15.55 -35.46 -9.31
N LEU A 432 15.17 -35.13 -8.08
CA LEU A 432 14.52 -33.87 -7.74
C LEU A 432 15.33 -33.16 -6.66
N THR A 433 15.44 -31.84 -6.76
CA THR A 433 16.01 -30.99 -5.73
C THR A 433 15.00 -29.95 -5.30
N ALA A 434 15.07 -29.57 -4.03
CA ALA A 434 14.32 -28.46 -3.48
C ALA A 434 15.26 -27.43 -2.86
N ILE A 435 14.86 -26.16 -2.86
CA ILE A 435 15.62 -25.06 -2.29
C ILE A 435 14.67 -24.06 -1.65
N GLN A 436 15.05 -23.50 -0.52
CA GLN A 436 14.42 -22.26 -0.06
C GLN A 436 14.92 -21.13 -0.95
N ALA A 437 14.04 -20.46 -1.69
CA ALA A 437 14.37 -19.55 -2.80
C ALA A 437 15.21 -18.30 -2.44
N ASP A 438 15.58 -18.14 -1.17
CA ASP A 438 16.45 -17.08 -0.68
C ASP A 438 17.90 -17.28 -1.16
N ALA A 439 18.56 -16.18 -1.53
CA ALA A 439 19.90 -16.20 -2.10
C ALA A 439 20.92 -16.88 -1.17
N GLY A 440 21.54 -17.96 -1.66
CA GLY A 440 22.64 -18.66 -0.97
C GLY A 440 22.22 -19.87 -0.13
N MET A 441 20.95 -20.28 -0.16
CA MET A 441 20.52 -21.51 0.49
C MET A 441 20.95 -22.75 -0.32
N PRO A 442 21.35 -23.86 0.34
CA PRO A 442 21.74 -25.08 -0.36
C PRO A 442 20.51 -25.80 -0.92
N GLU A 443 20.66 -26.37 -2.11
CA GLU A 443 19.71 -27.34 -2.64
C GLU A 443 19.76 -28.63 -1.81
N ILE A 444 18.59 -29.19 -1.52
CA ILE A 444 18.45 -30.50 -0.89
C ILE A 444 17.95 -31.52 -1.91
N PRO A 445 18.53 -32.73 -1.96
CA PRO A 445 17.98 -33.81 -2.77
C PRO A 445 16.70 -34.36 -2.14
N LEU A 446 15.69 -34.64 -2.96
CA LEU A 446 14.52 -35.40 -2.55
C LEU A 446 14.76 -36.89 -2.83
N LEU A 447 14.40 -37.74 -1.87
CA LEU A 447 14.61 -39.18 -1.92
C LEU A 447 13.37 -39.87 -2.48
N ASP A 448 13.56 -40.81 -3.42
CA ASP A 448 12.49 -41.68 -3.91
C ASP A 448 11.97 -42.57 -2.78
N VAL A 449 10.68 -42.41 -2.44
CA VAL A 449 9.95 -43.20 -1.44
C VAL A 449 8.75 -43.93 -2.07
N THR A 450 8.76 -44.08 -3.39
CA THR A 450 7.63 -44.63 -4.15
C THR A 450 7.40 -46.10 -3.79
N SER A 451 6.21 -46.41 -3.29
CA SER A 451 5.77 -47.78 -3.00
C SER A 451 5.39 -48.54 -4.28
N ASP A 452 5.41 -49.88 -4.22
CA ASP A 452 5.02 -50.73 -5.35
C ASP A 452 3.61 -50.41 -5.88
N GLY A 453 2.66 -50.16 -4.98
CA GLY A 453 1.29 -49.78 -5.37
C GLY A 453 1.20 -48.41 -6.05
N GLN A 454 2.10 -47.48 -5.72
CA GLN A 454 2.18 -46.19 -6.42
C GLN A 454 2.84 -46.35 -7.80
N ARG A 455 3.86 -47.20 -7.92
CA ARG A 455 4.49 -47.55 -9.20
C ARG A 455 3.51 -48.21 -10.17
N ASP A 456 2.68 -49.12 -9.66
CA ASP A 456 1.60 -49.77 -10.43
C ASP A 456 0.48 -48.79 -10.85
N ALA A 457 0.37 -47.66 -10.16
CA ALA A 457 -0.54 -46.56 -10.47
C ALA A 457 0.16 -45.39 -11.19
N ASP A 458 1.29 -45.65 -11.85
CA ASP A 458 2.07 -44.69 -12.63
C ASP A 458 2.46 -43.43 -11.83
N THR A 459 2.64 -43.58 -10.52
CA THR A 459 2.88 -42.48 -9.59
C THR A 459 4.27 -42.61 -8.98
N PHE A 460 5.07 -41.55 -9.10
CA PHE A 460 6.36 -41.41 -8.42
C PHE A 460 6.21 -40.45 -7.23
N VAL A 461 6.82 -40.81 -6.10
CA VAL A 461 6.81 -39.99 -4.88
C VAL A 461 8.23 -39.81 -4.37
N ALA A 462 8.61 -38.56 -4.15
CA ALA A 462 9.86 -38.23 -3.47
C ALA A 462 9.61 -37.36 -2.24
N GLU A 463 10.43 -37.55 -1.21
CA GLU A 463 10.36 -36.81 0.04
C GLU A 463 11.71 -36.22 0.44
N GLY A 464 11.66 -35.07 1.12
CA GLY A 464 12.85 -34.46 1.68
C GLY A 464 12.50 -33.53 2.84
N THR A 465 13.48 -33.26 3.68
CA THR A 465 13.31 -32.36 4.83
C THR A 465 14.12 -31.10 4.59
N LEU A 466 13.44 -29.95 4.57
CA LEU A 466 14.05 -28.64 4.39
C LEU A 466 14.06 -27.89 5.73
N LYS A 467 15.22 -27.33 6.08
CA LYS A 467 15.34 -26.44 7.24
C LYS A 467 15.03 -25.01 6.79
N ILE A 468 13.95 -24.45 7.30
CA ILE A 468 13.49 -23.11 6.94
C ILE A 468 14.22 -22.09 7.80
N THR A 469 14.96 -21.16 7.18
CA THR A 469 15.78 -20.18 7.90
C THR A 469 15.42 -18.75 7.52
N GLY A 470 15.81 -17.80 8.35
CA GLY A 470 15.66 -16.36 8.07
C GLY A 470 14.69 -15.66 9.01
N GLN A 471 14.43 -14.39 8.74
CA GLN A 471 13.52 -13.58 9.58
C GLN A 471 12.06 -14.05 9.45
N PRO A 472 11.20 -13.79 10.46
CA PRO A 472 9.76 -14.01 10.39
C PRO A 472 9.16 -13.37 9.13
N SER A 473 8.81 -14.21 8.15
CA SER A 473 8.18 -13.84 6.89
C SER A 473 7.71 -15.10 6.16
N VAL A 474 6.97 -14.91 5.06
CA VAL A 474 6.71 -15.99 4.10
C VAL A 474 8.03 -16.35 3.41
N LYS A 475 8.33 -17.64 3.35
CA LYS A 475 9.46 -18.24 2.63
C LYS A 475 8.93 -19.03 1.46
N ARG A 476 9.53 -18.81 0.28
CA ARG A 476 9.22 -19.59 -0.92
C ARG A 476 10.14 -20.81 -0.99
N ILE A 477 9.57 -21.97 -1.24
CA ILE A 477 10.27 -23.23 -1.48
C ILE A 477 10.10 -23.57 -2.96
N ASP A 478 11.20 -23.65 -3.69
CA ASP A 478 11.23 -23.98 -5.10
C ASP A 478 11.71 -25.43 -5.26
N VAL A 479 10.94 -26.24 -6.01
CA VAL A 479 11.31 -27.60 -6.43
C VAL A 479 11.60 -27.57 -7.92
N ASP A 480 12.83 -27.91 -8.31
CA ASP A 480 13.16 -28.07 -9.72
C ASP A 480 12.74 -29.44 -10.21
N ILE A 481 11.85 -29.46 -11.21
CA ILE A 481 11.38 -30.68 -11.85
C ILE A 481 11.94 -30.70 -13.28
N PRO A 482 12.94 -31.55 -13.56
CA PRO A 482 13.61 -31.60 -14.85
C PRO A 482 12.62 -31.76 -16.01
N GLY A 483 12.71 -30.88 -17.01
CA GLY A 483 11.82 -30.87 -18.18
C GLY A 483 10.46 -30.20 -17.97
N VAL A 484 10.10 -29.86 -16.73
CA VAL A 484 8.84 -29.17 -16.38
C VAL A 484 9.11 -27.72 -15.98
N GLY A 485 10.14 -27.50 -15.17
CA GLY A 485 10.51 -26.23 -14.55
C GLY A 485 10.21 -26.20 -13.05
N ILE A 486 10.35 -25.02 -12.46
CA ILE A 486 10.22 -24.81 -11.02
C ILE A 486 8.75 -24.88 -10.59
N GLN A 487 8.48 -25.57 -9.48
CA GLN A 487 7.22 -25.52 -8.74
C GLN A 487 7.46 -24.92 -7.37
N SER A 488 6.61 -23.96 -6.97
CA SER A 488 6.80 -23.24 -5.72
C SER A 488 5.71 -23.55 -4.69
N SER A 489 6.12 -23.76 -3.45
CA SER A 489 5.27 -23.80 -2.26
C SER A 489 5.71 -22.72 -1.27
N TYR A 490 4.86 -22.40 -0.29
CA TYR A 490 5.11 -21.30 0.65
C TYR A 490 4.95 -21.78 2.09
N VAL A 491 5.85 -21.34 2.96
CA VAL A 491 5.86 -21.61 4.41
C VAL A 491 6.12 -20.31 5.14
N GLU A 492 5.39 -20.01 6.20
CA GLU A 492 5.57 -18.80 7.00
C GLU A 492 6.31 -19.12 8.32
N ILE A 493 7.36 -18.34 8.62
CA ILE A 493 7.97 -18.32 9.95
C ILE A 493 7.17 -17.36 10.81
N VAL A 494 6.42 -17.90 11.77
CA VAL A 494 5.59 -17.15 12.71
C VAL A 494 6.42 -16.80 13.93
N GLN A 495 6.21 -15.61 14.50
CA GLN A 495 6.99 -15.08 15.63
C GLN A 495 6.44 -15.51 16.99
#